data_AF-A0A0A9VW84-F1
#
_entry.id   AF-A0A0A9VW84-F1
#
_cell.length_a   1.000
_cell.length_b   1.000
_cell.length_c   1.000
_cell.angle_alpha   90.00
_cell.angle_beta   90.00
_cell.angle_gamma   90.00
#
_symmetry.space_group_name_H-M   'P 1'
#
loop_
_entity.id
_entity.type
_entity.pdbx_description
1 polymer ?
#
loop_
_entity_poly.entity_id
_entity_poly.type
_entity_poly.pdbx_seq_one_letter_code
_entity_poly.pdbx_strand_id
1 'polypeptide(L)'
;MDAFFCSVQLAKPEYAHLRSKPVGIAAGHNNSDIASCNYVARTYGIHAGMYVNKAKSHCPSLVILDYDLPSCERIAQTLYRILFERFPSSRAHMSMEVYSVDEVMIAVDTDSITSMINYCNDVRAEL
;
A
#
# COMPACT_ATOMS: atom_id res chain seq x y z
N MET A 1 -0.73 2.62 3.08
CA MET A 1 -1.30 2.41 1.73
C MET A 1 -1.94 1.03 1.68
N ASP A 2 -2.82 0.74 0.72
CA ASP A 2 -3.45 -0.57 0.65
C ASP A 2 -2.52 -1.64 0.07
N ALA A 3 -2.25 -2.71 0.84
CA ALA A 3 -1.44 -3.86 0.42
C ALA A 3 -0.12 -3.46 -0.29
N PHE A 4 0.61 -2.51 0.29
CA PHE A 4 1.62 -1.68 -0.37
C PHE A 4 2.52 -2.39 -1.39
N PHE A 5 3.37 -3.34 -0.96
CA PHE A 5 4.30 -4.02 -1.88
C PHE A 5 3.57 -4.77 -3.01
N CYS A 6 2.41 -5.35 -2.71
CA CYS A 6 1.62 -6.06 -3.71
C CYS A 6 0.99 -5.09 -4.72
N SER A 7 0.48 -3.96 -4.24
CA SER A 7 -0.10 -2.90 -5.07
C SER A 7 0.95 -2.27 -6.00
N VAL A 8 2.17 -2.06 -5.53
CA VAL A 8 3.30 -1.57 -6.35
C VAL A 8 3.57 -2.51 -7.53
N GLN A 9 3.63 -3.82 -7.30
CA GLN A 9 3.81 -4.78 -8.40
C GLN A 9 2.59 -4.82 -9.33
N LEU A 10 1.37 -4.88 -8.79
CA LEU A 10 0.14 -4.97 -9.58
C LEU A 10 -0.19 -3.68 -10.36
N ALA A 11 0.41 -2.54 -10.00
CA ALA A 11 0.31 -1.31 -10.77
C ALA A 11 0.99 -1.44 -12.15
N LYS A 12 2.02 -2.29 -12.27
CA LYS A 12 2.78 -2.42 -13.52
C LYS A 12 1.96 -3.05 -14.65
N PRO A 13 2.10 -2.56 -15.90
CA PRO A 13 1.34 -3.08 -17.04
C PRO A 13 1.53 -4.59 -17.27
N GLU A 14 2.73 -5.12 -17.09
CA GLU A 14 3.03 -6.54 -17.27
C GLU A 14 2.26 -7.45 -16.30
N TYR A 15 1.87 -6.94 -15.13
CA TYR A 15 1.13 -7.68 -14.11
C TYR A 15 -0.35 -7.30 -14.03
N ALA A 16 -0.86 -6.48 -14.95
CA ALA A 16 -2.26 -6.06 -14.96
C ALA A 16 -3.24 -7.25 -15.00
N HIS A 17 -2.87 -8.32 -15.70
CA HIS A 17 -3.64 -9.57 -15.81
C HIS A 17 -3.71 -10.39 -14.51
N LEU A 18 -2.96 -10.00 -13.47
CA LEU A 18 -2.94 -10.65 -12.15
C LEU A 18 -3.80 -9.92 -11.11
N ARG A 19 -4.34 -8.73 -11.40
CA ARG A 19 -5.09 -7.91 -10.44
C ARG A 19 -6.32 -8.60 -9.84
N SER A 20 -6.94 -9.50 -10.59
CA SER A 20 -8.09 -10.31 -10.16
C SER A 20 -7.71 -11.70 -9.62
N LYS A 21 -6.40 -11.99 -9.48
CA LYS A 21 -5.89 -13.27 -8.99
C LYS A 21 -5.32 -13.13 -7.57
N PRO A 22 -5.22 -14.22 -6.79
CA PRO A 22 -4.52 -14.18 -5.51
C PRO A 22 -3.02 -13.98 -5.74
N VAL A 23 -2.47 -12.89 -5.20
CA VAL A 23 -1.06 -12.51 -5.37
C VAL A 23 -0.43 -12.18 -4.02
N GLY A 24 0.78 -12.66 -3.78
CA GLY A 24 1.64 -12.34 -2.65
C GLY A 24 3.03 -11.89 -3.09
N ILE A 25 3.71 -11.16 -2.23
CA ILE A 25 5.10 -10.71 -2.38
C ILE A 25 5.97 -11.43 -1.36
N ALA A 26 7.06 -12.03 -1.80
CA ALA A 26 8.03 -12.71 -0.96
C ALA A 26 9.43 -12.65 -1.60
N ALA A 27 10.49 -12.83 -0.80
CA ALA A 27 11.88 -12.86 -1.31
C ALA A 27 12.23 -14.18 -1.98
N GLY A 28 11.44 -15.22 -1.70
CA GLY A 28 11.69 -16.56 -2.20
C GLY A 28 10.52 -17.48 -1.98
N HIS A 29 10.83 -18.76 -1.85
CA HIS A 29 9.86 -19.85 -1.88
C HIS A 29 9.73 -20.52 -0.51
N ASN A 30 8.70 -21.34 -0.35
CA ASN A 30 8.48 -22.24 0.79
C ASN A 30 8.53 -21.55 2.15
N ASN A 31 9.71 -21.46 2.78
CA ASN A 31 9.89 -20.92 4.12
C ASN A 31 10.11 -19.40 4.13
N SER A 32 10.10 -18.74 2.96
CA SER A 32 10.00 -17.28 2.90
C SER A 32 8.65 -16.84 3.45
N ASP A 33 8.64 -15.69 4.12
CA ASP A 33 7.44 -15.00 4.54
C ASP A 33 6.80 -14.22 3.38
N ILE A 34 5.48 -14.11 3.42
CA ILE A 34 4.70 -13.19 2.60
C ILE A 34 4.82 -11.81 3.25
N ALA A 35 5.52 -10.87 2.62
CA ALA A 35 5.59 -9.50 3.12
C ALA A 35 4.31 -8.71 2.86
N SER A 36 3.64 -8.98 1.74
CA SER A 36 2.36 -8.37 1.39
C SER A 36 1.55 -9.29 0.50
N CYS A 37 0.22 -9.18 0.55
CA CYS A 37 -0.67 -9.88 -0.37
C CYS A 37 -1.92 -9.04 -0.65
N ASN A 38 -2.46 -9.19 -1.86
CA ASN A 38 -3.65 -8.47 -2.27
C ASN A 38 -4.91 -8.97 -1.56
N TYR A 39 -5.97 -8.17 -1.60
CA TYR A 39 -7.24 -8.50 -0.96
C TYR A 39 -7.86 -9.81 -1.48
N VAL A 40 -7.62 -10.16 -2.75
CA VAL A 40 -8.05 -11.45 -3.33
C VAL A 40 -7.35 -12.63 -2.62
N ALA A 41 -6.05 -12.55 -2.32
CA ALA A 41 -5.36 -13.58 -1.55
C ALA A 41 -5.88 -13.65 -0.09
N ARG A 42 -6.22 -12.50 0.51
CA ARG A 42 -6.75 -12.44 1.89
C ARG A 42 -8.07 -13.18 2.06
N THR A 43 -8.91 -13.29 1.02
CA THR A 43 -10.15 -14.09 1.10
C THR A 43 -9.89 -15.59 1.28
N TYR A 44 -8.68 -16.06 0.96
CA TYR A 44 -8.25 -17.45 1.20
C TYR A 44 -7.58 -17.62 2.58
N GLY A 45 -7.55 -16.57 3.42
CA GLY A 45 -6.89 -16.58 4.72
C GLY A 45 -5.39 -16.30 4.68
N ILE A 46 -4.85 -15.89 3.53
CA ILE A 46 -3.44 -15.50 3.41
C ILE A 46 -3.24 -14.10 4.00
N HIS A 47 -2.17 -13.90 4.75
CA HIS A 47 -1.84 -12.62 5.36
C HIS A 47 -0.32 -12.40 5.40
N ALA A 48 0.08 -11.15 5.66
CA ALA A 48 1.50 -10.82 5.85
C ALA A 48 2.09 -11.63 7.04
N GLY A 49 3.35 -12.04 6.92
CA GLY A 49 4.04 -12.90 7.88
C GLY A 49 3.73 -14.40 7.74
N MET A 50 2.78 -14.80 6.90
CA MET A 50 2.55 -16.22 6.60
C MET A 50 3.68 -16.78 5.74
N TYR A 51 4.16 -18.00 6.00
CA TYR A 51 5.11 -18.66 5.09
C TYR A 51 4.47 -19.05 3.76
N VAL A 52 5.23 -18.94 2.67
CA VAL A 52 4.78 -19.22 1.29
C VAL A 52 4.25 -20.65 1.14
N ASN A 53 4.88 -21.66 1.77
CA ASN A 53 4.39 -23.04 1.74
C ASN A 53 2.98 -23.17 2.35
N LYS A 54 2.76 -22.53 3.50
CA LYS A 54 1.46 -22.48 4.16
C LYS A 54 0.46 -21.72 3.30
N ALA A 55 0.83 -20.55 2.78
CA ALA A 55 -0.03 -19.76 1.90
C ALA A 55 -0.47 -20.54 0.65
N LYS A 56 0.44 -21.30 0.03
CA LYS A 56 0.12 -22.18 -1.11
C LYS A 56 -0.75 -23.38 -0.72
N SER A 57 -0.69 -23.86 0.52
CA SER A 57 -1.63 -24.89 1.01
C SER A 57 -3.07 -24.34 1.15
N HIS A 58 -3.22 -23.06 1.51
CA HIS A 58 -4.51 -22.36 1.52
C HIS A 58 -5.02 -22.06 0.11
N CYS A 59 -4.12 -21.67 -0.79
CA CYS A 59 -4.46 -21.31 -2.17
C CYS A 59 -3.38 -21.82 -3.14
N PRO A 60 -3.55 -23.02 -3.73
CA PRO A 60 -2.56 -23.58 -4.66
C PRO A 60 -2.30 -22.71 -5.90
N SER A 61 -3.27 -21.88 -6.29
CA SER A 61 -3.16 -20.92 -7.40
C SER A 61 -2.51 -19.58 -7.02
N LEU A 62 -2.02 -19.42 -5.79
CA LEU A 62 -1.35 -18.21 -5.32
C LEU A 62 -0.11 -17.91 -6.17
N VAL A 63 -0.09 -16.73 -6.78
CA VAL A 63 1.06 -16.21 -7.51
C VAL A 63 1.97 -15.47 -6.53
N ILE A 64 3.26 -15.76 -6.58
CA ILE A 64 4.27 -15.05 -5.82
C ILE A 64 5.07 -14.19 -6.79
N LEU A 65 5.18 -12.89 -6.50
CA LEU A 65 6.05 -11.95 -7.21
C LEU A 65 7.17 -11.49 -6.27
N ASP A 66 8.31 -11.11 -6.85
CA ASP A 66 9.42 -10.52 -6.12
C ASP A 66 9.12 -9.08 -5.70
N TYR A 67 10.00 -8.52 -4.85
CA TYR A 67 9.97 -7.11 -4.50
C TYR A 67 10.38 -6.23 -5.69
N ASP A 68 9.84 -5.01 -5.72
CA ASP A 68 10.40 -3.90 -6.48
C ASP A 68 10.65 -2.72 -5.53
N LEU A 69 11.73 -2.83 -4.74
CA LEU A 69 12.10 -1.82 -3.76
C LEU A 69 12.31 -0.44 -4.39
N PRO A 70 12.96 -0.29 -5.57
CA PRO A 70 13.05 1.00 -6.24
C PRO A 70 11.69 1.64 -6.55
N SER A 71 10.71 0.88 -7.04
CA SER A 71 9.36 1.41 -7.26
C SER A 71 8.65 1.74 -5.95
N CYS A 72 8.85 0.93 -4.90
CA CYS A 72 8.28 1.21 -3.58
C CYS A 72 8.78 2.55 -3.03
N GLU A 73 10.08 2.83 -3.13
CA GLU A 73 10.66 4.10 -2.69
C GLU A 73 10.07 5.29 -3.46
N ARG A 74 9.94 5.19 -4.80
CA ARG A 74 9.34 6.24 -5.63
C ARG A 74 7.87 6.51 -5.27
N ILE A 75 7.11 5.44 -5.01
CA ILE A 75 5.69 5.57 -4.63
C ILE A 75 5.57 6.19 -3.24
N ALA A 76 6.41 5.81 -2.28
CA ALA A 76 6.44 6.42 -0.95
C ALA A 76 6.74 7.93 -1.03
N GLN A 77 7.72 8.33 -1.83
CA GLN A 77 8.01 9.75 -2.06
C GLN A 77 6.83 10.49 -2.71
N THR A 78 6.12 9.83 -3.63
CA THR A 78 4.92 10.39 -4.27
C THR A 78 3.78 10.60 -3.27
N LEU A 79 3.59 9.66 -2.34
CA LEU A 79 2.65 9.81 -1.23
C LEU A 79 2.94 11.08 -0.42
N TYR A 80 4.18 11.27 0.04
CA TYR A 80 4.55 12.46 0.81
C TYR A 80 4.35 13.75 0.00
N ARG A 81 4.74 13.75 -1.27
CA ARG A 81 4.56 14.90 -2.16
C ARG A 81 3.09 15.29 -2.26
N ILE A 82 2.19 14.35 -2.55
CA ILE A 82 0.75 14.60 -2.67
C ILE A 82 0.19 15.17 -1.37
N LEU A 83 0.58 14.60 -0.23
CA LEU A 83 0.13 15.07 1.09
C LEU A 83 0.50 16.54 1.33
N PHE A 84 1.71 16.95 1.00
CA PHE A 84 2.15 18.34 1.13
C PHE A 84 1.51 19.28 0.09
N GLU A 85 1.50 18.89 -1.18
CA GLU A 85 1.01 19.73 -2.28
C GLU A 85 -0.50 20.01 -2.17
N ARG A 86 -1.26 19.07 -1.62
CA ARG A 86 -2.72 19.22 -1.44
C ARG A 86 -3.11 19.85 -0.12
N PHE A 87 -2.20 20.00 0.83
CA PHE A 87 -2.56 20.51 2.15
C PHE A 87 -3.01 21.97 2.06
N PRO A 88 -4.16 22.35 2.67
CA PRO A 88 -4.68 23.73 2.62
C PRO A 88 -3.92 24.65 3.59
N SER A 89 -2.64 24.89 3.33
CA SER A 89 -1.70 25.65 4.17
C SER A 89 -2.11 27.11 4.44
N SER A 90 -3.06 27.66 3.68
CA SER A 90 -3.61 28.99 3.93
C SER A 90 -4.65 29.05 5.04
N ARG A 91 -5.14 27.89 5.50
CA ARG A 91 -6.26 27.78 6.46
C ARG A 91 -5.98 26.87 7.64
N ALA A 92 -4.92 26.07 7.58
CA ALA A 92 -4.59 25.11 8.63
C ALA A 92 -3.07 24.94 8.73
N HIS A 93 -2.62 24.46 9.88
CA HIS A 93 -1.23 24.05 10.11
C HIS A 93 -1.18 22.52 10.26
N MET A 94 -0.24 21.88 9.56
CA MET A 94 0.02 20.44 9.71
C MET A 94 1.30 20.18 10.50
N SER A 95 1.26 19.14 11.31
CA SER A 95 2.43 18.42 11.80
C SER A 95 2.37 17.00 11.26
N MET A 96 3.50 16.50 10.74
CA MET A 96 3.56 15.22 10.06
C MET A 96 4.67 14.34 10.67
N GLU A 97 4.33 13.10 10.98
CA GLU A 97 5.26 12.08 11.45
C GLU A 97 5.21 10.87 10.51
N VAL A 98 6.33 10.61 9.83
CA VAL A 98 6.46 9.44 8.97
C VAL A 98 6.66 8.21 9.84
N TYR A 99 5.71 7.28 9.79
CA TYR A 99 5.72 6.08 10.62
C TYR A 99 6.31 4.87 9.88
N SER A 100 5.99 4.72 8.59
CA SER A 100 6.52 3.66 7.74
C SER A 100 6.67 4.15 6.30
N VAL A 101 7.14 3.29 5.40
CA VAL A 101 7.22 3.57 3.95
C VAL A 101 5.87 3.89 3.31
N ASP A 102 4.77 3.44 3.93
CA ASP A 102 3.42 3.59 3.38
C ASP A 102 2.40 4.16 4.38
N GLU A 103 2.87 4.61 5.55
CA GLU A 103 2.04 5.14 6.62
C GLU A 103 2.66 6.41 7.22
N VAL A 104 1.79 7.40 7.43
CA VAL A 104 2.15 8.71 7.96
C VAL A 104 1.02 9.22 8.83
N MET A 105 1.39 9.76 9.99
CA MET A 105 0.47 10.40 10.92
C MET A 105 0.48 11.89 10.64
N ILE A 106 -0.71 12.47 10.46
CA ILE A 106 -0.89 13.90 10.22
C ILE A 106 -1.78 14.45 11.33
N ALA A 107 -1.24 15.37 12.11
CA ALA A 107 -1.99 16.19 13.05
C ALA A 107 -2.26 17.55 12.41
N VAL A 108 -3.50 18.02 12.49
CA VAL A 108 -3.93 19.29 11.90
C VAL A 108 -4.60 20.12 12.97
N ASP A 109 -4.18 21.38 13.11
CA ASP A 109 -4.93 22.39 13.84
C ASP A 109 -5.85 23.14 12.86
N THR A 110 -7.16 22.98 13.05
CA THR A 110 -8.19 23.56 12.18
C THR A 110 -9.51 23.74 12.92
N ASP A 111 -10.26 24.76 12.54
CA ASP A 111 -11.64 25.03 13.00
C ASP A 111 -12.70 24.36 12.10
N SER A 112 -12.30 23.73 10.98
CA SER A 112 -13.20 23.20 9.95
C SER A 112 -12.91 21.75 9.59
N ILE A 113 -13.62 20.83 10.26
CA ILE A 113 -13.55 19.40 9.96
C ILE A 113 -13.92 19.06 8.51
N THR A 114 -14.88 19.80 7.93
CA THR A 114 -15.31 19.60 6.54
C THR A 114 -14.18 19.87 5.56
N SER A 115 -13.33 20.88 5.81
CA SER A 115 -12.18 21.15 4.96
C SER A 115 -11.18 19.99 4.99
N MET A 116 -11.01 19.33 6.13
CA MET A 116 -10.12 18.18 6.26
C MET A 116 -10.67 16.92 5.61
N ILE A 117 -11.99 16.70 5.69
CA ILE A 117 -12.65 15.60 4.96
C ILE A 117 -12.43 15.77 3.45
N ASN A 118 -12.59 16.98 2.93
CA ASN A 118 -12.35 17.26 1.51
C ASN A 118 -10.89 17.03 1.13
N TYR A 119 -9.94 17.54 1.93
CA TYR A 119 -8.51 17.27 1.73
C TYR A 119 -8.21 15.76 1.69
N CYS A 120 -8.74 14.98 2.64
CA CYS A 120 -8.57 13.53 2.64
C CYS A 120 -9.14 12.85 1.38
N ASN A 121 -10.29 13.32 0.90
CA ASN A 121 -10.88 12.79 -0.34
C ASN A 121 -10.04 13.15 -1.57
N ASP A 122 -9.53 14.38 -1.65
CA ASP A 122 -8.68 14.83 -2.75
C ASP A 122 -7.37 14.04 -2.80
N VAL A 123 -6.73 13.85 -1.64
CA VAL A 123 -5.53 13.00 -1.52
C VAL A 123 -5.84 11.56 -1.97
N ARG A 124 -6.94 10.97 -1.51
CA ARG A 124 -7.33 9.60 -1.89
C ARG A 124 -7.66 9.45 -3.37
N ALA A 125 -8.11 10.51 -4.04
CA ALA A 125 -8.46 10.48 -5.46
C ALA A 125 -7.23 10.59 -6.37
N GLU A 126 -6.14 11.18 -5.87
CA GLU A 126 -4.88 11.34 -6.61
C GLU A 126 -3.90 10.18 -6.41
N LEU A 127 -3.96 9.51 -5.25
CA LEU A 127 -3.19 8.29 -4.96
C LEU A 127 -3.68 7.08 -5.75
#